data_AF-D1JCF8-F1
#
_entry.id   AF-D1JCF8-F1
#
_cell.length_a   1.000
_cell.length_b   1.000
_cell.length_c   1.000
_cell.angle_alpha   90.00
_cell.angle_beta   90.00
_cell.angle_gamma   90.00
#
_symmetry.space_group_name_H-M   'P 1'
#
loop_
_entity.id
_entity.type
_entity.pdbx_description
1 polymer ?
#
loop_
_entity_poly.entity_id
_entity_poly.type
_entity_poly.pdbx_seq_one_letter_code
_entity_poly.pdbx_strand_id
1 'polypeptide(L)'
;MLKNMKKDEVLRVIEEAARNKQVVLYLSKNQLKTLPAEIGKLKNLTTLDLSGNPLESPPIEIAKQGTMAIRSYFELSEAEK
;
A
#
# COMPACT_ATOMS: atom_id res chain seq x y z
N MET A 1 -7.58 -7.60 -17.61
CA MET A 1 -8.69 -7.00 -16.85
C MET A 1 -8.15 -5.76 -16.14
N LEU A 2 -8.58 -4.56 -16.52
CA LEU A 2 -8.22 -3.32 -15.82
C LEU A 2 -8.95 -3.35 -14.48
N LYS A 3 -8.27 -3.83 -13.43
CA LYS A 3 -8.83 -3.80 -12.08
C LYS A 3 -8.91 -2.33 -11.66
N ASN A 4 -10.08 -1.89 -11.24
CA ASN A 4 -10.37 -0.55 -10.76
C ASN A 4 -10.59 -0.62 -9.25
N MET A 5 -9.55 -1.06 -8.52
CA MET A 5 -9.69 -1.32 -7.09
C MET A 5 -9.99 -0.03 -6.33
N LYS A 6 -11.04 -0.07 -5.51
CA LYS A 6 -11.31 1.00 -4.52
C LYS A 6 -10.54 0.74 -3.23
N LYS A 7 -10.45 1.76 -2.36
CA LYS A 7 -9.75 1.70 -1.05
C LYS A 7 -10.12 0.44 -0.25
N ASP A 8 -11.41 0.11 -0.19
CA ASP A 8 -11.92 -1.02 0.60
C ASP A 8 -11.53 -2.39 0.03
N GLU A 9 -11.26 -2.47 -1.28
CA GLU A 9 -10.80 -3.71 -1.93
C GLU A 9 -9.31 -3.93 -1.70
N VAL A 10 -8.51 -2.85 -1.66
CA VAL A 10 -7.07 -2.93 -1.39
C VAL A 10 -6.78 -3.45 0.01
N LEU A 11 -7.58 -3.08 1.01
CA LEU A 11 -7.42 -3.58 2.36
C LEU A 11 -7.54 -5.12 2.40
N ARG A 12 -8.56 -5.68 1.73
CA ARG A 12 -8.75 -7.14 1.64
C ARG A 12 -7.58 -7.83 0.94
N VAL A 13 -7.08 -7.24 -0.14
CA VAL A 13 -5.91 -7.75 -0.86
C VAL A 13 -4.67 -7.76 0.04
N ILE A 14 -4.47 -6.73 0.86
CA ILE A 14 -3.36 -6.67 1.82
C ILE A 14 -3.51 -7.72 2.91
N GLU A 15 -4.71 -7.93 3.45
CA GLU A 15 -4.94 -8.98 4.46
C GLU A 15 -4.67 -10.38 3.91
N GLU A 16 -5.12 -10.65 2.69
CA GLU A 16 -4.86 -11.91 2.00
C GLU A 16 -3.37 -12.09 1.70
N ALA A 17 -2.70 -11.03 1.21
CA ALA A 17 -1.27 -11.02 0.95
C ALA A 17 -0.46 -11.30 2.24
N ALA A 18 -0.87 -10.73 3.37
CA ALA A 18 -0.25 -10.95 4.67
C ALA A 18 -0.41 -12.41 5.11
N ARG A 19 -1.62 -12.96 4.99
CA ARG A 19 -1.92 -14.36 5.34
C ARG A 19 -1.10 -15.33 4.49
N ASN A 20 -0.99 -15.06 3.20
CA ASN A 20 -0.27 -15.89 2.24
C ASN A 20 1.24 -15.60 2.21
N LYS A 21 1.75 -14.70 3.06
CA LYS A 21 3.16 -14.30 3.13
C LYS A 21 3.72 -13.90 1.75
N GLN A 22 2.93 -13.18 0.96
CA GLN A 22 3.35 -12.76 -0.38
C GLN A 22 4.61 -11.89 -0.33
N VAL A 23 5.50 -12.15 -1.27
CA VAL A 23 6.74 -11.40 -1.48
C VAL A 23 6.59 -10.29 -2.52
N VAL A 24 5.60 -10.40 -3.41
CA VAL A 24 5.32 -9.43 -4.47
C VAL A 24 3.84 -9.07 -4.48
N LEU A 25 3.53 -7.78 -4.59
CA LEU A 25 2.18 -7.25 -4.65
C LEU A 25 2.08 -6.21 -5.77
N TYR A 26 1.21 -6.48 -6.75
CA TYR A 26 0.96 -5.59 -7.88
C TYR A 26 -0.36 -4.86 -7.68
N LEU A 27 -0.28 -3.54 -7.48
CA LEU A 27 -1.41 -2.63 -7.38
C LEU A 27 -1.37 -1.56 -8.49
N SER A 28 -0.58 -1.76 -9.54
CA SER A 28 -0.44 -0.80 -10.62
C SER A 28 -1.73 -0.61 -11.43
N LYS A 29 -1.86 0.59 -12.01
CA LYS A 29 -2.98 1.01 -12.87
C LYS A 29 -4.35 0.94 -12.19
N ASN A 30 -4.41 1.30 -10.91
CA ASN A 30 -5.67 1.49 -10.17
C ASN A 30 -5.93 3.00 -9.93
N GLN A 31 -7.03 3.33 -9.26
CA GLN A 31 -7.39 4.71 -8.88
C GLN A 31 -7.09 4.99 -7.40
N LEU A 32 -5.99 4.45 -6.88
CA LEU A 32 -5.64 4.59 -5.47
C LEU A 32 -5.11 6.00 -5.20
N LYS A 33 -5.92 6.81 -4.53
CA LYS A 33 -5.50 8.10 -3.96
C LYS A 33 -4.75 7.94 -2.65
N THR A 34 -5.03 6.87 -1.92
CA THR A 34 -4.38 6.59 -0.65
C THR A 34 -4.15 5.10 -0.44
N LEU A 35 -3.13 4.75 0.34
CA LEU A 35 -2.88 3.39 0.81
C LEU A 35 -3.31 3.23 2.27
N PRO A 36 -3.84 2.07 2.67
CA PRO A 36 -4.09 1.77 4.07
C PRO A 36 -2.76 1.51 4.81
N ALA A 37 -2.67 1.94 6.08
CA ALA A 37 -1.49 1.74 6.92
C ALA A 37 -1.16 0.25 7.15
N GLU A 38 -2.17 -0.61 7.01
CA GLU A 38 -2.08 -2.06 7.08
C GLU A 38 -1.12 -2.67 6.06
N ILE A 39 -0.74 -1.93 5.00
CA ILE A 39 0.32 -2.39 4.08
C ILE A 39 1.64 -2.65 4.80
N GLY A 40 1.87 -1.99 5.95
CA GLY A 40 2.99 -2.24 6.86
C GLY A 40 2.98 -3.63 7.52
N LYS A 41 1.85 -4.35 7.49
CA LYS A 41 1.75 -5.74 7.99
C LYS A 41 2.41 -6.74 7.05
N LEU A 42 2.68 -6.37 5.80
CA LEU A 42 3.31 -7.21 4.78
C LEU A 42 4.83 -7.33 5.00
N LYS A 43 5.23 -7.99 6.08
CA LYS A 43 6.64 -8.12 6.49
C LYS A 43 7.54 -8.89 5.51
N ASN A 44 6.95 -9.73 4.66
CA ASN A 44 7.68 -10.52 3.66
C ASN A 44 7.73 -9.83 2.29
N LEU A 45 7.07 -8.69 2.12
CA LEU A 45 6.96 -8.03 0.83
C LEU A 45 8.30 -7.39 0.45
N THR A 46 8.83 -7.79 -0.69
CA THR A 46 10.06 -7.24 -1.28
C THR A 46 9.75 -6.33 -2.47
N THR A 47 8.60 -6.55 -3.13
CA THR A 47 8.21 -5.80 -4.32
C THR A 47 6.78 -5.29 -4.19
N LEU A 48 6.61 -3.98 -4.31
CA LEU A 48 5.31 -3.29 -4.35
C LEU A 48 5.26 -2.40 -5.59
N ASP A 49 4.38 -2.73 -6.54
CA ASP A 49 4.16 -1.92 -7.73
C ASP A 49 2.89 -1.07 -7.58
N LEU A 50 3.08 0.25 -7.52
CA LEU A 50 2.03 1.27 -7.42
C LEU A 50 1.92 2.14 -8.67
N SER A 51 2.66 1.81 -9.74
CA SER A 51 2.72 2.63 -10.95
C SER A 51 1.34 2.87 -11.56
N GLY A 52 1.09 4.08 -12.07
CA GLY A 52 -0.20 4.42 -12.66
C GLY A 52 -1.37 4.56 -11.67
N ASN A 53 -1.08 4.82 -10.38
CA ASN A 53 -2.08 5.29 -9.42
C ASN A 53 -1.91 6.80 -9.16
N PRO A 54 -3.00 7.56 -8.99
CA PRO A 54 -2.95 8.96 -8.58
C PRO A 54 -2.73 9.07 -7.06
N LEU A 55 -1.65 8.49 -6.54
CA LEU A 55 -1.39 8.37 -5.10
C LEU A 55 -1.04 9.74 -4.51
N GLU A 56 -1.87 10.21 -3.57
CA GLU A 56 -1.71 11.48 -2.85
C GLU A 56 -1.14 11.24 -1.43
N SER A 57 -1.52 10.14 -0.76
CA SER A 57 -1.05 9.82 0.60
C SER A 57 -0.87 8.31 0.82
N PRO A 58 0.35 7.80 1.12
CA PRO A 58 1.58 8.56 1.32
C PRO A 58 2.10 9.15 0.00
N PRO A 59 2.97 10.18 0.04
CA PRO A 59 3.68 10.66 -1.14
C PRO A 59 4.42 9.51 -1.84
N ILE A 60 4.52 9.58 -3.18
CA ILE A 60 5.11 8.49 -3.97
C ILE A 60 6.57 8.23 -3.59
N GLU A 61 7.29 9.24 -3.12
CA GLU A 61 8.67 9.17 -2.62
C GLU A 61 8.77 8.31 -1.36
N ILE A 62 7.77 8.36 -0.48
CA ILE A 62 7.68 7.52 0.71
C ILE A 62 7.28 6.10 0.30
N ALA A 63 6.29 5.97 -0.59
CA ALA A 63 5.82 4.66 -1.05
C ALA A 63 6.94 3.85 -1.73
N LYS A 64 7.84 4.51 -2.46
CA LYS A 64 9.01 3.89 -3.10
C LYS A 64 10.06 3.35 -2.13
N GLN A 65 10.09 3.83 -0.88
CA GLN A 65 11.03 3.35 0.14
C GLN A 65 10.57 2.03 0.79
N GLY A 66 9.36 1.56 0.47
CA GLY A 66 8.84 0.27 0.90
C GLY A 66 7.80 0.34 2.02
N THR A 67 7.30 -0.83 2.41
CA THR A 67 6.15 -0.97 3.32
C THR A 67 6.41 -0.41 4.72
N MET A 68 7.66 -0.47 5.20
CA MET A 68 8.06 0.14 6.47
C MET A 68 7.94 1.66 6.45
N ALA A 69 8.40 2.32 5.38
CA ALA A 69 8.32 3.77 5.26
C ALA A 69 6.87 4.25 5.21
N ILE A 70 6.03 3.52 4.47
CA ILE A 70 4.58 3.79 4.42
C ILE A 70 3.96 3.67 5.82
N ARG A 71 4.30 2.62 6.56
CA ARG A 71 3.82 2.41 7.93
C ARG A 71 4.23 3.56 8.85
N SER A 72 5.51 3.91 8.85
CA SER A 72 6.03 5.00 9.69
C SER A 72 5.40 6.35 9.34
N TYR A 73 5.15 6.63 8.06
CA TYR A 73 4.44 7.84 7.64
C TYR A 73 3.05 7.93 8.28
N PHE A 74 2.28 6.83 8.27
CA PHE A 74 0.95 6.83 8.87
C PHE A 74 0.98 6.89 10.40
N GLU A 75 1.88 6.14 11.05
CA GLU A 75 2.05 6.17 12.51
C GLU A 75 2.42 7.58 13.02
N LEU A 76 3.29 8.30 12.30
CA LEU A 76 3.63 9.68 12.63
C LEU A 76 2.45 10.63 12.37
N SER A 77 1.73 10.47 11.26
CA SER A 77 0.59 11.33 10.91
C SER A 77 -0.62 11.20 11.85
N GLU A 78 -0.74 10.07 12.54
CA GLU A 78 -1.78 9.83 13.54
C GLU A 78 -1.37 10.33 14.94
N ALA A 79 -0.07 10.36 15.25
CA ALA A 79 0.45 10.86 16.53
C ALA A 79 0.40 12.39 16.68
N GLU A 80 0.25 13.12 15.58
CA GLU A 80 0.13 14.58 15.54
C GLU A 80 -1.33 15.09 15.65
N LYS A 81 -2.31 14.18 15.82
CA LYS A 81 -3.74 14.50 16.04
C LYS A 81 -4.14 14.36 17.50
#